data_AF-A0A0M0K9M6-F1
#
_entry.id   AF-A0A0M0K9M6-F1
#
_cell.length_a   1.000
_cell.length_b   1.000
_cell.length_c   1.000
_cell.angle_alpha   90.00
_cell.angle_beta   90.00
_cell.angle_gamma   90.00
#
_symmetry.space_group_name_H-M   'P 1'
#
loop_
_entity.id
_entity.type
_entity.pdbx_description
1 polymer ?
#
loop_
_entity_poly.entity_id
_entity_poly.type
_entity_poly.pdbx_seq_one_letter_code
_entity_poly.pdbx_strand_id
1 'polypeptide(L)'
;MPLLVSLRVCPAQATYAGSDRNGLKSRQWEEKHEGVSYKVESCLQHTSGAVPPPVLSLLRPSTQTRQFPGSLVQIAPGPGQTFSVPPAACIVAFSLSNEPWYKYSLALIADQGTDPSRWTSVRMRREALFLESPARRFELALQTAAGDDGRMDKYVLSQVLSPQSMDKAAVQAAGVPLPAKAATPLYESLDWEELEWGPSFLRVRGDELPLSRMLYVPHSVAA
;
A
#
# COMPACT_ATOMS: atom_id res chain seq x y z
N MET A 1 -20.16 -5.36 -3.61
CA MET A 1 -21.15 -4.27 -3.75
C MET A 1 -20.48 -2.99 -3.28
N PRO A 2 -20.18 -2.04 -4.19
CA PRO A 2 -19.59 -0.77 -3.79
C PRO A 2 -20.58 0.07 -2.97
N LEU A 3 -20.09 0.78 -1.95
CA LEU A 3 -20.85 1.74 -1.16
C LEU A 3 -20.39 3.15 -1.54
N LEU A 4 -21.33 4.05 -1.77
CA LEU A 4 -21.06 5.47 -1.89
C LEU A 4 -21.31 6.11 -0.53
N VAL A 5 -20.27 6.70 0.07
CA VAL A 5 -20.34 7.31 1.40
C VAL A 5 -20.03 8.80 1.29
N SER A 6 -20.95 9.63 1.77
CA SER A 6 -20.74 11.08 1.87
C SER A 6 -20.25 11.44 3.26
N LEU A 7 -19.11 12.11 3.33
CA LEU A 7 -18.47 12.54 4.58
C LEU A 7 -18.51 14.06 4.69
N ARG A 8 -18.88 14.58 5.86
CA ARG A 8 -18.74 15.98 6.24
C ARG A 8 -17.53 16.14 7.15
N VAL A 9 -16.65 17.08 6.82
CA VAL A 9 -15.54 17.49 7.70
C VAL A 9 -16.08 18.38 8.81
N CYS A 10 -15.71 18.10 10.05
CA CYS A 10 -16.15 18.78 11.26
C CYS A 10 -14.93 19.24 12.10
N PRO A 11 -15.10 20.17 13.06
CA PRO A 11 -14.03 20.55 13.99
C PRO A 11 -13.52 19.35 14.82
N ALA A 12 -12.31 19.46 15.37
CA ALA A 12 -11.76 18.47 16.30
C ALA A 12 -12.76 18.09 17.41
N GLN A 13 -12.87 16.79 17.67
CA GLN A 13 -13.60 16.27 18.82
C GLN A 13 -12.61 15.88 19.90
N ALA A 14 -12.92 16.20 21.15
CA ALA A 14 -12.09 15.85 22.30
C ALA A 14 -12.11 14.35 22.60
N THR A 15 -13.19 13.65 22.22
CA THR A 15 -13.40 12.24 22.51
C THR A 15 -14.19 11.57 21.39
N TYR A 16 -13.86 10.33 21.05
CA TYR A 16 -14.63 9.45 20.18
C TYR A 16 -15.13 8.26 21.00
N ALA A 17 -16.42 8.21 21.31
CA ALA A 17 -16.99 7.09 22.06
C ALA A 17 -17.03 5.84 21.18
N GLY A 18 -16.43 4.74 21.65
CA GLY A 18 -16.53 3.44 20.99
C GLY A 18 -17.97 2.90 21.10
N SER A 19 -18.43 2.20 20.08
CA SER A 19 -19.70 1.47 20.10
C SER A 19 -19.52 0.10 19.48
N ASP A 20 -20.27 -0.88 19.98
CA ASP A 20 -20.37 -2.20 19.39
C ASP A 20 -21.67 -2.29 18.59
N ARG A 21 -21.58 -2.61 17.31
CA ARG A 21 -22.74 -2.86 16.48
C ARG A 21 -22.45 -3.95 15.46
N ASN A 22 -23.37 -4.91 15.33
CA ASN A 22 -23.24 -6.04 14.41
C ASN A 22 -21.94 -6.84 14.61
N GLY A 23 -21.46 -6.95 15.87
CA GLY A 23 -20.22 -7.64 16.21
C GLY A 23 -18.93 -6.91 15.80
N LEU A 24 -19.04 -5.65 15.36
CA LEU A 24 -17.91 -4.77 15.09
C LEU A 24 -17.80 -3.74 16.20
N LYS A 25 -16.70 -3.80 16.95
CA LYS A 25 -16.37 -2.86 18.03
C LYS A 25 -15.51 -1.73 17.49
N SER A 26 -16.01 -0.50 17.49
CA SER A 26 -15.19 0.67 17.22
C SER A 26 -14.29 1.00 18.42
N ARG A 27 -13.11 1.55 18.15
CA ARG A 27 -12.19 1.98 19.21
C ARG A 27 -12.70 3.26 19.85
N GLN A 28 -12.63 3.30 21.18
CA GLN A 28 -12.83 4.52 21.95
C GLN A 28 -11.53 5.32 21.98
N TRP A 29 -11.64 6.63 21.74
CA TRP A 29 -10.53 7.57 21.77
C TRP A 29 -10.82 8.62 22.84
N GLU A 30 -10.04 8.67 23.91
CA GLU A 30 -10.28 9.55 25.06
C GLU A 30 -9.38 10.79 25.09
N GLU A 31 -8.36 10.84 24.23
CA GLU A 31 -7.45 11.97 24.11
C GLU A 31 -7.94 13.03 23.12
N LYS A 32 -7.62 14.29 23.40
CA LYS A 32 -7.99 15.43 22.56
C LYS A 32 -7.29 15.34 21.20
N HIS A 33 -8.02 14.99 20.16
CA HIS A 33 -7.48 14.90 18.81
C HIS A 33 -7.25 16.30 18.23
N GLU A 34 -6.00 16.65 17.94
CA GLU A 34 -5.67 17.88 17.21
C GLU A 34 -5.94 17.68 15.71
N GLY A 35 -6.84 18.48 15.12
CA GLY A 35 -7.14 18.41 13.68
C GLY A 35 -8.63 18.56 13.35
N VAL A 36 -9.11 17.76 12.40
CA VAL A 36 -10.51 17.73 11.96
C VAL A 36 -11.14 16.38 12.27
N SER A 37 -12.42 16.37 12.60
CA SER A 37 -13.23 15.15 12.67
C SER A 37 -14.04 15.00 11.39
N TYR A 38 -14.69 13.84 11.21
CA TYR A 38 -15.62 13.62 10.12
C TYR A 38 -16.90 12.98 10.62
N LYS A 39 -18.01 13.30 9.94
CA LYS A 39 -19.32 12.71 10.16
C LYS A 39 -19.81 12.08 8.87
N VAL A 40 -20.24 10.81 8.94
CA VAL A 40 -20.92 10.15 7.83
C VAL A 40 -22.33 10.73 7.71
N GLU A 41 -22.65 11.32 6.56
CA GLU A 41 -24.00 11.87 6.29
C GLU A 41 -24.92 10.86 5.64
N SER A 42 -24.39 10.12 4.67
CA SER A 42 -25.16 9.10 3.94
C SER A 42 -24.26 7.96 3.49
N CYS A 43 -24.85 6.78 3.42
CA CYS A 43 -24.24 5.57 2.87
C CYS A 43 -25.25 4.93 1.93
N LEU A 44 -24.93 4.90 0.65
CA LEU A 44 -25.79 4.38 -0.41
C LEU A 44 -25.17 3.13 -1.02
N GLN A 45 -26.00 2.12 -1.24
CA GLN A 45 -25.60 0.92 -1.96
C GLN A 45 -25.53 1.24 -3.45
N HIS A 46 -24.35 1.13 -4.05
CA HIS A 46 -24.14 1.46 -5.45
C HIS A 46 -24.39 0.21 -6.33
N THR A 47 -25.54 0.20 -6.99
CA THR A 47 -25.84 -0.70 -8.12
C THR A 47 -25.26 -0.11 -9.40
N SER A 48 -24.44 -0.87 -10.12
CA SER A 48 -23.77 -0.44 -11.35
C SER A 48 -24.79 0.09 -12.38
N GLY A 49 -24.76 1.38 -12.71
CA GLY A 49 -25.57 1.92 -13.80
C GLY A 49 -25.61 3.44 -13.93
N ALA A 50 -25.56 4.21 -12.85
CA ALA A 50 -25.49 5.67 -12.94
C ALA A 50 -24.95 6.26 -11.63
N VAL A 51 -23.91 7.07 -11.74
CA VAL A 51 -23.49 7.98 -10.66
C VAL A 51 -24.37 9.22 -10.79
N PRO A 52 -25.36 9.47 -9.92
CA PRO A 52 -25.88 10.83 -9.79
C PRO A 52 -24.70 11.70 -9.31
N PRO A 53 -24.43 12.83 -9.97
CA PRO A 53 -23.29 13.67 -9.61
C PRO A 53 -23.41 14.08 -8.13
N PRO A 54 -22.32 14.02 -7.35
CA PRO A 54 -22.33 14.57 -6.00
C PRO A 54 -22.63 16.07 -6.12
N VAL A 55 -23.75 16.50 -5.54
CA VAL A 55 -24.17 17.91 -5.54
C VAL A 55 -23.37 18.67 -4.49
N LEU A 56 -22.04 18.67 -4.62
CA LEU A 56 -21.12 19.57 -3.93
C LEU A 56 -19.97 19.88 -4.89
N SER A 57 -20.29 20.74 -5.86
CA SER A 57 -19.31 21.55 -6.58
C SER A 57 -18.44 22.30 -5.56
N LEU A 58 -17.11 22.20 -5.69
CA LEU A 58 -16.17 23.33 -5.70
C LEU A 58 -14.70 22.92 -5.70
N LEU A 59 -14.34 21.64 -5.61
CA LEU A 59 -12.94 21.21 -5.71
C LEU A 59 -12.81 20.10 -6.75
N ARG A 60 -12.35 20.46 -7.95
CA ARG A 60 -11.81 19.51 -8.93
C ARG A 60 -10.32 19.32 -8.62
N PRO A 61 -9.85 18.14 -8.18
CA PRO A 61 -8.46 17.77 -8.39
C PRO A 61 -8.28 17.41 -9.86
N SER A 62 -7.18 17.90 -10.43
CA SER A 62 -6.72 17.69 -11.79
C SER A 62 -6.88 16.25 -12.31
N THR A 63 -7.21 16.16 -13.59
CA THR A 63 -7.35 14.96 -14.42
C THR A 63 -6.05 14.14 -14.51
N GLN A 64 -5.72 13.40 -13.47
CA GLN A 64 -4.82 12.25 -13.57
C GLN A 64 -5.47 11.05 -12.89
N THR A 65 -6.41 10.44 -13.62
CA THR A 65 -7.02 9.17 -13.28
C THR A 65 -5.92 8.11 -13.15
N ARG A 66 -5.46 7.82 -11.93
CA ARG A 66 -4.78 6.54 -11.67
C ARG A 66 -5.84 5.47 -11.89
N GLN A 67 -5.77 4.83 -13.05
CA GLN A 67 -6.64 3.70 -13.40
C GLN A 67 -6.41 2.59 -12.37
N PHE A 68 -7.42 2.32 -11.56
CA PHE A 68 -7.53 1.03 -10.89
C PHE A 68 -7.55 -0.06 -11.97
N PRO A 69 -6.83 -1.18 -11.82
CA PRO A 69 -6.93 -2.28 -12.78
C PRO A 69 -8.40 -2.75 -12.84
N GLY A 70 -9.06 -2.48 -13.97
CA GLY A 70 -10.47 -2.73 -14.21
C GLY A 70 -10.81 -4.19 -14.49
N SER A 71 -10.17 -5.15 -13.83
CA SER A 71 -10.45 -6.58 -14.02
C SER A 71 -10.81 -7.24 -12.69
N LEU A 72 -12.01 -6.91 -12.21
CA LEU A 72 -12.79 -7.83 -11.38
C LEU A 72 -14.13 -7.99 -12.07
N VAL A 73 -14.16 -8.80 -13.14
CA VAL A 73 -15.42 -9.32 -13.66
C VAL A 73 -16.02 -10.16 -12.53
N GLN A 74 -17.11 -9.66 -11.93
CA GLN A 74 -17.91 -10.46 -11.02
C GLN A 74 -18.53 -11.60 -11.84
N ILE A 75 -17.94 -12.79 -11.80
CA ILE A 75 -18.58 -13.99 -12.33
C ILE A 75 -19.77 -14.26 -11.42
N ALA A 76 -20.99 -14.15 -11.95
CA ALA A 76 -22.19 -14.48 -11.21
C ALA A 76 -22.14 -15.96 -10.78
N PRO A 77 -22.46 -16.29 -9.51
CA PRO A 77 -22.50 -17.69 -9.09
C PRO A 77 -23.63 -18.41 -9.83
N GLY A 78 -23.30 -19.55 -10.43
CA GLY A 78 -24.30 -20.50 -10.95
C GLY A 78 -25.11 -21.12 -9.79
N PRO A 79 -26.30 -21.67 -10.08
CA PRO A 79 -27.16 -22.25 -9.05
C PRO A 79 -26.43 -23.39 -8.31
N GLY A 80 -26.34 -23.30 -6.98
CA GLY A 80 -25.74 -24.32 -6.11
C GLY A 80 -24.28 -24.14 -5.72
N GLN A 81 -23.60 -23.06 -6.14
CA GLN A 81 -22.21 -22.77 -5.76
C GLN A 81 -22.15 -21.54 -4.84
N THR A 82 -22.09 -21.76 -3.53
CA THR A 82 -21.74 -20.70 -2.57
C THR A 82 -20.22 -20.58 -2.50
N PHE A 83 -19.60 -19.89 -3.47
CA PHE A 83 -18.30 -19.32 -3.18
C PHE A 83 -18.56 -18.12 -2.26
N SER A 84 -18.16 -18.21 -0.98
CA SER A 84 -18.16 -17.04 -0.12
C SER A 84 -17.26 -16.00 -0.78
N VAL A 85 -17.84 -15.02 -1.46
CA VAL A 85 -17.05 -13.88 -1.93
C VAL A 85 -16.48 -13.25 -0.66
N PRO A 86 -15.17 -13.32 -0.41
CA PRO A 86 -14.61 -12.66 0.76
C PRO A 86 -15.04 -11.19 0.69
N PRO A 87 -15.43 -10.57 1.82
CA PRO A 87 -15.84 -9.17 1.82
C PRO A 87 -14.77 -8.37 1.09
N ALA A 88 -15.19 -7.57 0.10
CA ALA A 88 -14.32 -6.84 -0.83
C ALA A 88 -13.03 -6.42 -0.12
N ALA A 89 -11.96 -7.20 -0.32
CA ALA A 89 -10.79 -7.09 0.53
C ALA A 89 -10.28 -5.66 0.41
N CYS A 90 -10.17 -4.95 1.54
CA CYS A 90 -9.67 -3.58 1.52
C CYS A 90 -8.26 -3.60 0.92
N ILE A 91 -8.14 -3.05 -0.30
CA ILE A 91 -6.88 -3.02 -1.05
C ILE A 91 -5.92 -1.98 -0.43
N VAL A 92 -6.47 -1.05 0.36
CA VAL A 92 -5.73 0.04 1.01
C VAL A 92 -5.59 -0.25 2.52
N ALA A 93 -4.40 -0.04 3.06
CA ALA A 93 -4.12 -0.08 4.49
C ALA A 93 -3.27 1.14 4.87
N PHE A 94 -3.45 1.69 6.07
CA PHE A 94 -2.63 2.81 6.52
C PHE A 94 -1.26 2.33 6.98
N SER A 95 -0.22 3.00 6.48
CA SER A 95 1.18 2.72 6.80
C SER A 95 1.55 3.13 8.24
N LEU A 96 2.80 2.89 8.64
CA LEU A 96 3.34 3.37 9.92
C LEU A 96 3.39 4.91 10.01
N SER A 97 3.42 5.59 8.87
CA SER A 97 3.33 7.05 8.74
C SER A 97 1.88 7.54 8.52
N ASN A 98 0.88 6.68 8.71
CA ASN A 98 -0.54 6.96 8.52
C ASN A 98 -0.90 7.42 7.09
N GLU A 99 -0.18 6.92 6.08
CA GLU A 99 -0.49 7.15 4.67
C GLU A 99 -1.23 5.95 4.06
N PRO A 100 -2.08 6.17 3.05
CA PRO A 100 -2.75 5.08 2.34
C PRO A 100 -1.76 4.28 1.48
N TRP A 101 -1.49 3.04 1.87
CA TRP A 101 -0.63 2.09 1.15
C TRP A 101 -1.45 0.89 0.67
N TYR A 102 -0.87 0.05 -0.18
CA TYR A 102 -1.52 -1.20 -0.55
C TYR A 102 -1.40 -2.22 0.58
N LYS A 103 -2.49 -2.95 0.86
CA LYS A 103 -2.40 -4.17 1.65
C LYS A 103 -1.49 -5.15 0.91
N TYR A 104 -0.56 -5.76 1.63
CA TYR A 104 0.32 -6.76 1.05
C TYR A 104 -0.49 -7.88 0.40
N SER A 105 -0.12 -8.23 -0.83
CA SER A 105 -0.70 -9.34 -1.56
C SER A 105 0.32 -9.85 -2.56
N LEU A 106 0.48 -11.17 -2.63
CA LEU A 106 1.33 -11.81 -3.63
C LEU A 106 0.95 -11.41 -5.05
N ALA A 107 -0.33 -11.17 -5.32
CA ALA A 107 -0.79 -10.75 -6.65
C ALA A 107 -0.23 -9.39 -7.08
N LEU A 108 0.16 -8.52 -6.15
CA LEU A 108 0.75 -7.22 -6.47
C LEU A 108 2.29 -7.27 -6.65
N ILE A 109 2.91 -8.40 -6.31
CA ILE A 109 4.35 -8.65 -6.42
C ILE A 109 4.64 -9.65 -7.53
N ALA A 110 3.73 -10.59 -7.80
CA ALA A 110 3.86 -11.54 -8.87
C ALA A 110 3.77 -10.84 -10.24
N ASP A 111 4.58 -11.32 -11.17
CA ASP A 111 4.60 -10.86 -12.56
C ASP A 111 3.22 -11.01 -13.19
N GLN A 112 2.77 -9.95 -13.85
CA GLN A 112 1.45 -9.92 -14.47
C GLN A 112 1.54 -10.23 -15.96
N GLY A 113 1.47 -11.52 -16.29
CA GLY A 113 1.49 -12.01 -17.66
C GLY A 113 2.90 -12.18 -18.24
N THR A 114 2.99 -12.35 -19.56
CA THR A 114 4.24 -12.65 -20.27
C THR A 114 4.99 -11.40 -20.74
N ASP A 115 4.41 -10.21 -20.57
CA ASP A 115 5.02 -8.95 -20.98
C ASP A 115 6.12 -8.54 -19.97
N PRO A 116 7.39 -8.42 -20.40
CA PRO A 116 8.49 -8.04 -19.52
C PRO A 116 8.29 -6.68 -18.84
N SER A 117 7.51 -5.77 -19.44
CA SER A 117 7.23 -4.47 -18.84
C SER A 117 6.40 -4.56 -17.55
N ARG A 118 5.70 -5.68 -17.36
CA ARG A 118 4.85 -5.97 -16.21
C ARG A 118 5.51 -6.90 -15.19
N TRP A 119 6.75 -7.28 -15.42
CA TRP A 119 7.52 -8.05 -14.47
C TRP A 119 8.01 -7.16 -13.33
N THR A 120 7.97 -7.70 -12.12
CA THR A 120 8.37 -6.97 -10.92
C THR A 120 9.85 -6.71 -10.93
N SER A 121 10.68 -7.66 -11.38
CA SER A 121 12.12 -7.45 -11.53
C SER A 121 12.46 -6.25 -12.42
N VAL A 122 11.76 -6.12 -13.56
CA VAL A 122 11.90 -4.98 -14.49
C VAL A 122 11.41 -3.68 -13.87
N ARG A 123 10.28 -3.73 -13.15
CA ARG A 123 9.73 -2.58 -12.41
C ARG A 123 10.71 -2.08 -11.36
N MET A 124 11.38 -2.99 -10.65
CA MET A 124 12.35 -2.68 -9.58
C MET A 124 13.60 -1.95 -10.08
N ARG A 125 13.86 -1.92 -11.39
CA ARG A 125 14.93 -1.08 -11.97
C ARG A 125 14.60 0.41 -11.93
N ARG A 126 13.32 0.76 -11.88
CA ARG A 126 12.82 2.15 -11.92
C ARG A 126 12.22 2.60 -10.60
N GLU A 127 11.79 1.65 -9.77
CA GLU A 127 11.10 1.90 -8.50
C GLU A 127 11.70 1.04 -7.40
N ALA A 128 11.76 1.56 -6.18
CA ALA A 128 12.04 0.78 -4.99
C ALA A 128 10.73 0.28 -4.37
N LEU A 129 10.77 -0.89 -3.75
CA LEU A 129 9.63 -1.50 -3.08
C LEU A 129 9.77 -1.32 -1.57
N PHE A 130 8.84 -0.57 -0.99
CA PHE A 130 8.70 -0.44 0.44
C PHE A 130 7.71 -1.46 0.97
N LEU A 131 8.11 -2.17 2.01
CA LEU A 131 7.35 -3.22 2.65
C LEU A 131 7.22 -2.91 4.15
N GLU A 132 6.05 -3.15 4.72
CA GLU A 132 5.84 -2.90 6.14
C GLU A 132 5.32 -4.13 6.87
N SER A 133 5.97 -4.40 7.99
CA SER A 133 5.43 -5.19 9.10
C SER A 133 4.62 -4.28 10.04
N PRO A 134 3.96 -4.82 11.08
CA PRO A 134 3.24 -4.01 12.06
C PRO A 134 4.10 -2.95 12.79
N ALA A 135 5.43 -3.10 12.83
CA ALA A 135 6.32 -2.20 13.58
C ALA A 135 7.57 -1.72 12.80
N ARG A 136 7.96 -2.41 11.73
CA ARG A 136 9.18 -2.13 10.95
C ARG A 136 8.83 -1.91 9.49
N ARG A 137 9.59 -1.03 8.83
CA ARG A 137 9.55 -0.82 7.39
C ARG A 137 10.87 -1.27 6.76
N PHE A 138 10.75 -1.95 5.65
CA PHE A 138 11.84 -2.42 4.82
C PHE A 138 11.77 -1.76 3.45
N GLU A 139 12.92 -1.56 2.85
CA GLU A 139 13.09 -1.06 1.50
C GLU A 139 13.89 -2.09 0.72
N LEU A 140 13.33 -2.57 -0.38
CA LEU A 140 14.01 -3.37 -1.37
C LEU A 140 14.31 -2.49 -2.57
N ALA A 141 15.58 -2.37 -2.94
CA ALA A 141 16.00 -1.56 -4.07
C ALA A 141 17.15 -2.21 -4.84
N LEU A 142 17.36 -1.76 -6.08
CA LEU A 142 18.48 -2.20 -6.91
C LEU A 142 19.81 -1.66 -6.35
N GLN A 143 20.81 -2.52 -6.21
CA GLN A 143 22.15 -2.15 -5.77
C GLN A 143 22.89 -1.45 -6.91
N THR A 144 23.23 -0.16 -6.74
CA THR A 144 23.96 0.62 -7.76
C THR A 144 25.50 0.48 -7.64
N ALA A 145 26.01 -0.65 -7.15
CA ALA A 145 27.44 -0.82 -6.92
C ALA A 145 28.22 -0.94 -8.25
N ALA A 146 29.34 -0.22 -8.35
CA ALA A 146 30.21 -0.09 -9.52
C ALA A 146 31.04 -1.35 -9.88
N GLY A 147 30.71 -2.51 -9.31
CA GLY A 147 31.35 -3.80 -9.58
C GLY A 147 30.45 -4.65 -10.44
N ASP A 148 30.30 -4.26 -11.71
CA ASP A 148 29.38 -4.90 -12.64
C ASP A 148 30.03 -6.15 -13.27
N ASP A 149 29.70 -7.33 -12.75
CA ASP A 149 29.89 -8.59 -13.47
C ASP A 149 28.82 -8.78 -14.58
N GLY A 150 28.01 -7.74 -14.86
CA GLY A 150 27.30 -7.53 -16.13
C GLY A 150 26.14 -8.49 -16.41
N ARG A 151 25.87 -9.44 -15.50
CA ARG A 151 25.00 -10.59 -15.83
C ARG A 151 23.62 -10.55 -15.19
N MET A 152 23.46 -10.05 -13.96
CA MET A 152 22.18 -10.07 -13.23
C MET A 152 22.04 -8.86 -12.29
N ASP A 153 20.80 -8.38 -12.15
CA ASP A 153 20.44 -7.32 -11.20
C ASP A 153 20.62 -7.80 -9.76
N LYS A 154 21.39 -7.05 -8.96
CA LYS A 154 21.57 -7.30 -7.52
C LYS A 154 20.69 -6.36 -6.71
N TYR A 155 20.10 -6.85 -5.63
CA TYR A 155 19.21 -6.08 -4.76
C TYR A 155 19.79 -5.91 -3.36
N VAL A 156 19.39 -4.83 -2.68
CA VAL A 156 19.66 -4.61 -1.26
C VAL A 156 18.32 -4.51 -0.55
N LEU A 157 18.18 -5.26 0.54
CA LEU A 157 17.07 -5.13 1.48
C LEU A 157 17.56 -4.35 2.70
N SER A 158 17.03 -3.16 2.89
CA SER A 158 17.38 -2.25 3.98
C SER A 158 16.22 -2.08 4.95
N GLN A 159 16.51 -1.86 6.23
CA GLN A 159 15.53 -1.46 7.24
C GLN A 159 15.55 0.06 7.40
N VAL A 160 14.38 0.68 7.31
CA VAL A 160 14.21 2.11 7.58
C VAL A 160 14.26 2.36 9.09
N LEU A 161 15.09 3.31 9.52
CA LEU A 161 15.33 3.59 10.94
C LEU A 161 14.13 4.25 11.63
N SER A 162 13.50 5.23 10.97
CA SER A 162 12.38 6.02 11.51
C SER A 162 11.13 5.92 10.63
N PRO A 163 10.44 4.76 10.60
CA PRO A 163 9.34 4.53 9.65
C PRO A 163 8.10 5.39 9.89
N GLN A 164 7.87 5.85 11.12
CA GLN A 164 6.68 6.66 11.47
C GLN A 164 6.77 8.10 10.95
N SER A 165 7.99 8.66 10.88
CA SER A 165 8.23 10.03 10.39
C SER A 165 8.58 10.08 8.90
N MET A 166 8.83 8.93 8.28
CA MET A 166 9.14 8.84 6.86
C MET A 166 7.83 8.64 6.09
N ASP A 167 7.12 9.70 5.75
CA ASP A 167 6.02 9.62 4.80
C ASP A 167 6.56 9.51 3.36
N LYS A 168 5.69 9.32 2.36
CA LYS A 168 6.12 9.16 0.97
C LYS A 168 6.87 10.39 0.46
N ALA A 169 6.45 11.59 0.87
CA ALA A 169 7.10 12.83 0.47
C ALA A 169 8.51 12.93 1.06
N ALA A 170 8.68 12.58 2.33
CA ALA A 170 9.97 12.53 3.02
C ALA A 170 10.89 11.47 2.41
N VAL A 171 10.36 10.29 2.06
CA VAL A 171 11.12 9.25 1.33
C VAL A 171 11.61 9.77 -0.02
N GLN A 172 10.74 10.43 -0.79
CA GLN A 172 11.12 10.99 -2.09
C GLN A 172 12.15 12.13 -1.97
N ALA A 173 12.00 12.98 -0.96
CA ALA A 173 12.91 14.09 -0.67
C ALA A 173 14.28 13.62 -0.17
N ALA A 174 14.34 12.51 0.57
CA ALA A 174 15.59 11.90 1.04
C ALA A 174 16.40 11.25 -0.08
N GLY A 175 15.76 10.95 -1.22
CA GLY A 175 16.34 10.15 -2.29
C GLY A 175 15.92 8.69 -2.19
N VAL A 176 15.60 8.06 -3.34
CA VAL A 176 15.26 6.64 -3.43
C VAL A 176 16.20 5.99 -4.43
N PRO A 177 17.05 5.03 -4.03
CA PRO A 177 17.08 4.34 -2.73
C PRO A 177 17.48 5.22 -1.54
N LEU A 178 16.98 4.91 -0.33
CA LEU A 178 17.27 5.74 0.84
C LEU A 178 18.77 5.75 1.18
N PRO A 179 19.32 6.91 1.59
CA PRO A 179 20.72 6.99 2.01
C PRO A 179 20.94 6.25 3.33
N ALA A 180 22.20 5.87 3.61
CA ALA A 180 22.60 5.17 4.83
C ALA A 180 22.23 5.89 6.16
N LYS A 181 21.89 7.19 6.10
CA LYS A 181 21.38 7.96 7.25
C LYS A 181 19.95 7.61 7.63
N ALA A 182 19.15 7.14 6.67
CA ALA A 182 17.72 6.88 6.85
C ALA A 182 17.38 5.37 6.86
N ALA A 183 18.25 4.54 6.27
CA ALA A 183 18.08 3.09 6.24
C ALA A 183 19.41 2.37 6.47
N THR A 184 19.34 1.21 7.14
CA THR A 184 20.48 0.33 7.38
C THR A 184 20.32 -0.94 6.55
N PRO A 185 21.31 -1.35 5.73
CA PRO A 185 21.23 -2.56 4.94
C PRO A 185 21.15 -3.79 5.86
N LEU A 186 20.16 -4.64 5.64
CA LEU A 186 20.02 -5.94 6.33
C LEU A 186 20.67 -7.06 5.52
N TYR A 187 20.40 -7.06 4.20
CA TYR A 187 20.97 -8.01 3.28
C TYR A 187 21.43 -7.30 2.02
N GLU A 188 22.65 -7.58 1.61
CA GLU A 188 23.30 -6.97 0.44
C GLU A 188 23.55 -8.03 -0.64
N SER A 189 23.63 -7.55 -1.89
CA SER A 189 23.93 -8.35 -3.08
C SER A 189 23.02 -9.56 -3.24
N LEU A 190 21.73 -9.36 -2.95
CA LEU A 190 20.69 -10.38 -3.12
C LEU A 190 20.41 -10.62 -4.60
N ASP A 191 20.32 -11.89 -4.98
CA ASP A 191 19.73 -12.28 -6.27
C ASP A 191 18.21 -12.34 -6.15
N TRP A 192 17.51 -12.17 -7.28
CA TRP A 192 16.04 -12.26 -7.30
C TRP A 192 15.54 -13.63 -6.79
N GLU A 193 16.31 -14.69 -7.02
CA GLU A 193 16.01 -16.06 -6.57
C GLU A 193 16.12 -16.24 -5.05
N GLU A 194 16.85 -15.37 -4.34
CA GLU A 194 16.97 -15.41 -2.87
C GLU A 194 15.75 -14.79 -2.16
N LEU A 195 14.84 -14.15 -2.91
CA LEU A 195 13.64 -13.50 -2.41
C LEU A 195 12.43 -14.42 -2.52
N GLU A 196 12.11 -15.13 -1.43
CA GLU A 196 10.95 -16.01 -1.37
C GLU A 196 9.71 -15.26 -0.87
N TRP A 197 8.79 -14.95 -1.79
CA TRP A 197 7.55 -14.25 -1.46
C TRP A 197 6.47 -15.22 -0.95
N GLY A 198 6.04 -15.04 0.30
CA GLY A 198 4.94 -15.79 0.91
C GLY A 198 3.64 -14.99 1.00
N PRO A 199 2.50 -15.60 1.41
CA PRO A 199 1.21 -14.90 1.45
C PRO A 199 1.12 -13.69 2.38
N SER A 200 2.02 -13.61 3.38
CA SER A 200 2.10 -12.52 4.35
C SER A 200 3.52 -12.32 4.90
N PHE A 201 4.53 -12.77 4.14
CA PHE A 201 5.92 -12.68 4.55
C PHE A 201 6.84 -12.61 3.33
N LEU A 202 8.07 -12.17 3.55
CA LEU A 202 9.19 -12.33 2.63
C LEU A 202 10.26 -13.11 3.37
N ARG A 203 10.75 -14.20 2.79
CA ARG A 203 11.86 -14.95 3.33
C ARG A 203 13.12 -14.68 2.52
N VAL A 204 14.21 -14.38 3.21
CA VAL A 204 15.51 -14.08 2.62
C VAL A 204 16.56 -14.87 3.38
N ARG A 205 17.32 -15.73 2.68
CA ARG A 205 18.39 -16.56 3.28
C ARG A 205 17.98 -17.35 4.55
N GLY A 206 16.71 -17.77 4.61
CA GLY A 206 16.14 -18.51 5.74
C GLY A 206 15.43 -17.65 6.79
N ASP A 207 15.62 -16.33 6.79
CA ASP A 207 14.96 -15.42 7.73
C ASP A 207 13.61 -14.94 7.18
N GLU A 208 12.55 -15.10 7.98
CA GLU A 208 11.18 -14.72 7.60
C GLU A 208 10.79 -13.35 8.15
N LEU A 209 10.45 -12.43 7.25
CA LEU A 209 10.01 -11.08 7.54
C LEU A 209 8.50 -10.98 7.35
N PRO A 210 7.69 -10.75 8.41
CA PRO A 210 6.25 -10.62 8.27
C PRO A 210 5.87 -9.33 7.55
N LEU A 211 4.99 -9.43 6.57
CA LEU A 211 4.55 -8.34 5.70
C LEU A 211 3.04 -8.14 5.79
N SER A 212 2.66 -6.87 5.91
CA SER A 212 1.26 -6.44 6.02
C SER A 212 0.86 -5.43 4.94
N ARG A 213 1.82 -4.62 4.47
CA ARG A 213 1.58 -3.53 3.53
C ARG A 213 2.75 -3.38 2.59
N MET A 214 2.50 -2.74 1.45
CA MET A 214 3.50 -2.50 0.41
C MET A 214 3.21 -1.22 -0.37
N LEU A 215 4.27 -0.60 -0.88
CA LEU A 215 4.20 0.55 -1.76
C LEU A 215 5.42 0.56 -2.70
N TYR A 216 5.18 0.78 -3.99
CA TYR A 216 6.26 1.08 -4.93
C TYR A 216 6.47 2.59 -5.01
N VAL A 217 7.73 3.01 -4.97
CA VAL A 217 8.14 4.41 -5.04
C VAL A 217 9.19 4.56 -6.15
N PRO A 218 9.02 5.47 -7.12
CA PRO A 218 10.00 5.66 -8.18
C PRO A 218 11.33 6.14 -7.61
N HIS A 219 12.43 5.71 -8.24
CA HIS A 219 13.76 6.20 -7.92
C HIS A 219 13.80 7.72 -8.14
N SER A 220 14.17 8.46 -7.09
CA SER A 220 14.49 9.88 -7.21
C SER A 220 16.00 9.98 -7.33
N VAL A 221 16.46 10.31 -8.54
CA VAL A 221 17.84 10.75 -8.74
C VAL A 221 18.02 12.00 -7.90
N ALA A 222 18.95 11.99 -6.94
CA ALA A 222 19.34 13.20 -6.25
C ALA A 222 19.81 14.20 -7.33
N ALA A 223 19.05 15.29 -7.50
CA ALA A 223 19.44 16.41 -8.36
C ALA A 223 20.65 17.14 -7.78
#